data_AF-A0A840UVX9-F1
#
_entry.id   AF-A0A840UVX9-F1
#
_cell.length_a   1.000
_cell.length_b   1.000
_cell.length_c   1.000
_cell.angle_alpha   90.00
_cell.angle_beta   90.00
_cell.angle_gamma   90.00
#
_symmetry.space_group_name_H-M   'P 1'
#
loop_
_entity.id
_entity.type
_entity.pdbx_description
1 polymer ?
#
loop_
_entity_poly.entity_id
_entity_poly.type
_entity_poly.pdbx_seq_one_letter_code
_entity_poly.pdbx_strand_id
1 'polypeptide(L)'
;MGSILKKKKKYLNIQRPEETRIMSKEKFQRTKPHVNVGTVGHIDHGKTTLTAAITRVLSTKGMAKFTDFSEIDKAPEEKERGITIATAHVEYETTKR
;
A
#
# COMPACT_ATOMS: atom_id res chain seq x y z
N MET A 1 -19.26 3.69 -62.82
CA MET A 1 -18.03 3.06 -62.26
C MET A 1 -17.03 4.13 -61.87
N GLY A 2 -16.87 4.41 -60.57
CA GLY A 2 -15.90 5.41 -60.11
C GLY A 2 -16.00 5.80 -58.62
N SER A 3 -16.86 5.12 -57.86
CA SER A 3 -17.19 5.40 -56.46
C SER A 3 -16.33 4.62 -55.45
N ILE A 4 -15.03 4.46 -55.70
CA ILE A 4 -14.14 3.64 -54.84
C ILE A 4 -12.88 4.38 -54.33
N LEU A 5 -12.49 5.53 -54.91
CA LEU A 5 -11.20 6.17 -54.59
C LEU A 5 -11.22 7.37 -53.62
N LYS A 6 -12.31 7.62 -52.88
CA LYS A 6 -12.35 8.68 -51.84
C LYS A 6 -12.54 8.17 -50.39
N LYS A 7 -12.42 6.85 -50.17
CA LYS A 7 -12.59 6.21 -48.83
C LYS A 7 -11.29 5.63 -48.23
N LYS A 8 -10.11 6.09 -48.64
CA LYS A 8 -8.81 5.61 -48.11
C LYS A 8 -8.03 6.65 -47.27
N LYS A 9 -8.69 7.70 -46.77
CA LYS A 9 -8.02 8.77 -46.00
C LYS A 9 -8.67 9.10 -44.65
N LYS A 10 -9.43 8.19 -44.05
CA LYS A 10 -10.10 8.48 -42.76
C LYS A 10 -10.07 7.40 -41.67
N TYR A 11 -9.57 6.20 -41.93
CA TYR A 11 -9.38 5.17 -40.91
C TYR A 11 -8.16 4.38 -41.38
N LEU A 12 -6.99 4.50 -40.75
CA LEU A 12 -6.64 3.65 -39.62
C LEU A 12 -5.35 4.19 -38.96
N ASN A 13 -5.46 5.32 -38.27
CA ASN A 13 -4.44 5.73 -37.28
C ASN A 13 -4.72 4.91 -36.02
N ILE A 14 -4.30 3.63 -36.01
CA ILE A 14 -4.26 2.85 -34.77
C ILE A 14 -3.03 3.33 -34.02
N GLN A 15 -3.24 4.31 -33.15
CA GLN A 15 -2.31 4.56 -32.06
C GLN A 15 -2.26 3.27 -31.23
N ARG A 16 -1.06 2.70 -31.12
CA ARG A 16 -0.80 1.55 -30.24
C ARG A 16 -1.35 1.90 -28.85
N PRO A 17 -2.22 1.08 -28.24
CA PRO A 17 -2.62 1.33 -26.87
C PRO A 17 -1.36 1.29 -26.02
N GLU A 18 -1.11 2.41 -25.34
CA GLU A 18 -0.09 2.61 -24.33
C GLU A 18 0.07 1.31 -23.52
N GLU A 19 1.23 0.68 -23.62
CA GLU A 19 1.62 -0.38 -22.68
C GLU A 19 1.32 0.14 -21.29
N THR A 20 0.39 -0.51 -20.59
CA THR A 20 0.24 -0.37 -19.15
C THR A 20 1.61 -0.61 -18.55
N ARG A 21 2.34 0.47 -18.26
CA ARG A 21 3.49 0.46 -17.36
C ARG A 21 2.96 -0.13 -16.07
N ILE A 22 3.22 -1.42 -15.88
CA ILE A 22 3.20 -2.01 -14.56
C ILE A 22 4.28 -1.22 -13.82
N MET A 23 3.85 -0.22 -13.04
CA MET A 23 4.69 0.37 -12.00
C MET A 23 5.04 -0.80 -11.09
N SER A 24 6.17 -1.44 -11.36
CA SER A 24 6.78 -2.35 -10.41
C SER A 24 6.80 -1.58 -9.09
N LYS A 25 6.26 -2.20 -8.03
CA LYS A 25 6.27 -1.61 -6.69
C LYS A 25 7.65 -0.99 -6.49
N GLU A 26 7.69 0.31 -6.21
CA GLU A 26 8.96 1.02 -6.02
C GLU A 26 9.85 0.17 -5.12
N LYS A 27 11.05 -0.13 -5.62
CA LYS A 27 11.98 -0.99 -4.93
C LYS A 27 12.42 -0.23 -3.68
N PHE A 28 11.87 -0.61 -2.53
CA PHE A 28 12.16 0.07 -1.27
C PHE A 28 13.67 0.13 -1.05
N GLN A 29 14.22 1.34 -1.03
CA GLN A 29 15.65 1.55 -0.84
C GLN A 29 15.98 1.53 0.64
N ARG A 30 16.63 0.47 1.09
CA ARG A 30 17.10 0.31 2.48
C ARG A 30 18.37 1.14 2.68
N THR A 31 18.21 2.42 3.00
CA THR A 31 19.33 3.34 3.26
C THR A 31 19.79 3.32 4.72
N LYS A 32 18.93 2.82 5.63
CA LYS A 32 19.18 2.72 7.08
C LYS A 32 19.20 1.26 7.55
N PRO A 33 19.83 0.96 8.71
CA PRO A 33 19.77 -0.38 9.32
C PRO A 33 18.33 -0.82 9.57
N HIS A 34 17.93 -1.96 9.02
CA HIS A 34 16.58 -2.49 9.15
C HIS A 34 16.47 -3.42 10.36
N VAL A 35 15.42 -3.23 11.17
CA VAL A 35 15.13 -4.07 12.33
C VAL A 35 13.69 -4.55 12.27
N ASN A 36 13.49 -5.86 12.44
CA ASN A 36 12.16 -6.44 12.59
C ASN A 36 11.71 -6.29 14.05
N VAL A 37 10.55 -5.67 14.27
CA VAL A 37 9.95 -5.50 15.60
C VAL A 37 8.49 -5.95 15.57
N GLY A 38 7.96 -6.32 16.73
CA GLY A 38 6.57 -6.78 16.88
C GLY A 38 5.98 -6.39 18.22
N THR A 39 4.68 -6.10 18.23
CA THR A 39 3.91 -5.71 19.41
C THR A 39 3.28 -6.96 20.04
N VAL A 40 3.76 -7.39 21.21
CA VAL A 40 3.29 -8.60 21.91
C VAL A 40 2.71 -8.27 23.28
N GLY A 41 1.80 -9.10 23.81
CA GLY A 41 1.13 -8.87 25.10
C GLY A 41 -0.26 -9.50 25.21
N HIS A 42 -0.88 -9.39 26.40
CA HIS A 42 -2.22 -9.93 26.70
C HIS A 42 -3.33 -9.32 25.83
N ILE A 43 -4.47 -10.02 25.74
CA ILE A 43 -5.67 -9.54 25.02
C ILE A 43 -6.09 -8.18 25.62
N ASP A 44 -6.62 -7.28 24.79
CA ASP A 44 -7.06 -5.92 25.17
C ASP A 44 -6.00 -4.95 25.69
N HIS A 45 -4.71 -5.30 25.68
CA HIS A 45 -3.63 -4.38 26.02
C HIS A 45 -3.26 -3.38 24.89
N GLY A 46 -4.12 -3.24 23.88
CA GLY A 46 -3.99 -2.20 22.86
C GLY A 46 -2.82 -2.36 21.87
N LYS A 47 -2.38 -3.60 21.59
CA LYS A 47 -1.30 -3.89 20.62
C LYS A 47 -1.53 -3.23 19.26
N THR A 48 -2.73 -3.42 18.69
CA THR A 48 -3.15 -2.88 17.39
C THR A 48 -3.27 -1.35 17.42
N THR A 49 -3.86 -0.81 18.49
CA THR A 49 -3.98 0.64 18.71
C THR A 49 -2.62 1.31 18.79
N LEU A 50 -1.67 0.69 19.49
CA LEU A 50 -0.30 1.20 19.59
C LEU A 50 0.38 1.19 18.22
N THR A 51 0.26 0.11 17.44
CA THR A 51 0.82 0.04 16.08
C THR A 51 0.24 1.13 15.18
N ALA A 52 -1.09 1.36 15.20
CA ALA A 52 -1.72 2.45 14.46
C ALA A 52 -1.20 3.83 14.91
N ALA A 53 -1.06 4.05 16.21
CA ALA A 53 -0.54 5.30 16.76
C ALA A 53 0.92 5.57 16.35
N ILE A 54 1.78 4.55 16.32
CA ILE A 54 3.18 4.67 15.85
C ILE A 54 3.21 5.18 14.40
N THR A 55 2.43 4.56 13.51
CA THR A 55 2.40 5.01 12.10
C THR A 55 1.83 6.41 11.95
N ARG A 56 0.82 6.78 12.75
CA ARG A 56 0.23 8.13 12.74
C ARG A 56 1.24 9.19 13.15
N VAL A 57 2.00 8.93 14.22
CA VAL A 57 3.00 9.89 14.70
C VAL A 57 4.12 10.03 13.69
N LEU A 58 4.62 8.93 13.12
CA LEU A 58 5.73 8.98 12.17
C LEU A 58 5.32 9.50 10.79
N SER A 59 4.07 9.32 10.37
CA SER A 59 3.56 9.88 9.13
C SER A 59 3.55 11.41 9.13
N THR A 60 3.33 12.05 10.30
CA THR A 60 3.46 13.52 10.42
C THR A 60 4.85 14.05 10.08
N LYS A 61 5.87 13.18 10.16
CA LYS A 61 7.26 13.49 9.85
C LYS A 61 7.69 12.97 8.48
N GLY A 62 6.77 12.40 7.69
CA GLY A 62 7.08 11.74 6.41
C GLY A 62 7.86 10.43 6.55
N MET A 63 7.94 9.86 7.76
CA MET A 63 8.76 8.69 8.11
C MET A 63 7.97 7.37 8.11
N ALA A 64 6.68 7.42 7.83
CA ALA A 64 5.83 6.24 7.73
C ALA A 64 4.61 6.53 6.85
N LYS A 65 4.03 5.49 6.28
CA LYS A 65 2.67 5.56 5.74
C LYS A 65 1.70 5.33 6.90
N PHE A 66 0.81 6.29 7.15
CA PHE A 66 -0.24 6.11 8.15
C PHE A 66 -1.07 4.86 7.80
N THR A 67 -1.24 3.99 8.79
CA THR A 67 -2.04 2.77 8.69
C THR A 67 -3.05 2.80 9.82
N ASP A 68 -4.34 2.88 9.47
CA ASP A 68 -5.42 2.95 10.44
C ASP A 68 -5.58 1.61 11.18
N PHE A 69 -6.15 1.63 12.39
CA PHE A 69 -6.49 0.44 13.16
C PHE A 69 -7.27 -0.59 12.33
N SER A 70 -8.25 -0.11 11.56
CA SER A 70 -9.09 -0.94 10.68
C SER A 70 -8.34 -1.57 9.49
N GLU A 71 -7.14 -1.07 9.19
CA GLU A 71 -6.22 -1.63 8.20
C GLU A 71 -5.20 -2.60 8.82
N ILE A 72 -5.10 -2.66 10.15
CA ILE A 72 -4.25 -3.62 10.85
C ILE A 72 -5.10 -4.86 11.18
N ASP A 73 -6.30 -4.66 11.74
CA ASP A 73 -7.30 -5.71 11.95
C ASP A 73 -8.21 -5.81 10.71
N LYS A 74 -7.67 -6.34 9.61
CA LYS A 74 -8.35 -6.36 8.30
C LYS A 74 -9.32 -7.52 8.14
N ALA A 75 -9.11 -8.64 8.83
CA ALA A 75 -9.93 -9.81 8.59
C ALA A 75 -11.37 -9.57 9.12
N PRO A 76 -12.41 -9.97 8.38
CA PRO A 76 -13.80 -9.82 8.82
C PRO A 76 -14.03 -10.42 10.22
N GLU A 77 -13.40 -11.58 10.45
CA GLU A 77 -13.45 -12.32 11.71
C GLU A 77 -12.78 -11.59 12.89
N GLU A 78 -11.75 -10.77 12.62
CA GLU A 78 -11.05 -9.97 13.64
C GLU A 78 -11.89 -8.77 14.07
N LYS A 79 -12.57 -8.12 13.12
CA LYS A 79 -13.44 -6.97 13.40
C LYS A 79 -14.66 -7.36 14.22
N GLU A 80 -15.24 -8.54 13.95
CA GLU A 80 -16.38 -9.05 14.71
C GLU A 80 -15.99 -9.49 16.13
N ARG A 81 -14.76 -9.99 16.32
CA ARG A 81 -14.30 -10.51 17.62
C ARG A 81 -13.51 -9.49 18.45
N GLY A 82 -13.09 -8.37 17.86
CA GLY A 82 -12.28 -7.35 18.53
C GLY A 82 -10.87 -7.82 18.91
N ILE A 83 -10.37 -8.89 18.29
CA ILE A 83 -9.05 -9.46 18.56
C ILE A 83 -8.27 -9.64 17.26
N THR A 84 -6.96 -9.39 17.31
CA THR A 84 -6.04 -9.66 16.20
C THR A 84 -5.74 -11.15 16.11
N ILE A 85 -5.97 -11.75 14.94
CA ILE A 85 -5.82 -13.18 14.65
C ILE A 85 -4.65 -13.38 13.67
N ALA A 86 -4.50 -12.49 12.70
CA ALA A 86 -3.46 -12.47 11.68
C ALA A 86 -2.40 -11.41 11.99
N THR A 87 -1.15 -11.74 11.71
CA THR A 87 -0.04 -10.79 11.84
C THR A 87 -0.12 -9.73 10.75
N ALA A 88 -0.26 -8.46 11.13
CA ALA A 88 -0.14 -7.33 10.23
C ALA A 88 1.33 -6.87 10.12
N HIS A 89 1.81 -6.68 8.89
CA HIS A 89 3.13 -6.10 8.62
C HIS A 89 2.98 -4.62 8.29
N VAL A 90 3.70 -3.78 9.02
CA VAL A 90 3.67 -2.33 8.90
C VAL A 90 5.11 -1.82 8.85
N GLU A 91 5.40 -0.89 7.95
CA GLU A 91 6.72 -0.29 7.80
C GLU A 91 6.73 1.16 8.32
N TYR A 92 7.76 1.49 9.10
CA TYR A 92 8.05 2.83 9.57
C TYR A 92 9.55 2.98 9.85
N GLU A 93 10.07 4.19 9.79
CA GLU A 93 11.47 4.51 10.08
C GLU A 93 11.61 5.59 11.16
N THR A 94 12.79 5.70 11.76
CA THR A 94 13.12 6.80 12.68
C THR A 94 14.37 7.55 12.21
N THR A 95 14.71 8.63 12.92
CA THR A 95 15.90 9.44 12.62
C THR A 95 17.21 8.73 12.96
N LYS A 96 17.24 7.87 13.99
CA LYS A 96 18.48 7.18 14.44
C LYS A 96 18.57 5.73 13.98
N ARG A 97 17.46 5.12 13.55
CA ARG A 97 17.35 3.75 13.04
C ARG A 97 16.19 3.71 12.06
#